data_AF-A0AA36J0R4-F1
#
_entry.id   AF-A0AA36J0R4-F1
#
_cell.length_a   1.000
_cell.length_b   1.000
_cell.length_c   1.000
_cell.angle_alpha   90.00
_cell.angle_beta   90.00
_cell.angle_gamma   90.00
#
_symmetry.space_group_name_H-M   'P 1'
#
loop_
_entity.id
_entity.type
_entity.pdbx_description
1 polymer ?
#
loop_
_entity_poly.entity_id
_entity_poly.type
_entity_poly.pdbx_seq_one_letter_code
_entity_poly.pdbx_strand_id
1 'polypeptide(L)'
;MDASDQAPSPRGAQCGGRVRSLPSSEAEGKRRVAAALGRVADDYPEFEKLRRLTVEFASLDLVCFADHSAQCLFSAVRGTDRSFNPRTTPNDMRSNVSIILGYGPPRADTALREYRRVRESFPGYVSYGCGHSLGGAVILHTAKAVEDLQGLAFERIDVFNTATSPLKSSFTPLSRTTLHAHRVEGDWASWGLQHMDLGNAQVHIHDAKSTIQDCHSLKHFLPSKAVDLEPAPSIDNRVAEPRHCEVTASGELSLRRHWSHQSWWSGLLGSCVGLHRKGRCQTPAALSSQSSRPQPLLSGEKAEGGRV
;
A
#
# COMPACT_ATOMS: atom_id res chain seq x y z
N MET A 1 -1.97 10.30 52.65
CA MET A 1 -0.97 9.84 51.66
C MET A 1 -1.64 8.70 50.91
N ASP A 2 -2.41 9.03 49.88
CA ASP A 2 -3.14 8.04 49.08
C ASP A 2 -2.32 7.70 47.85
N ALA A 3 -1.69 6.52 47.88
CA ALA A 3 -1.08 5.90 46.72
C ALA A 3 -2.19 5.26 45.87
N SER A 4 -2.74 6.02 44.93
CA SER A 4 -3.64 5.48 43.92
C SER A 4 -2.82 4.73 42.86
N ASP A 5 -2.82 3.40 43.00
CA ASP A 5 -2.37 2.41 42.03
C ASP A 5 -3.12 2.60 40.70
N GLN A 6 -2.48 3.23 39.71
CA GLN A 6 -2.94 3.18 38.33
C GLN A 6 -2.25 2.02 37.62
N ALA A 7 -2.99 0.92 37.44
CA ALA A 7 -2.55 -0.21 36.66
C ALA A 7 -2.17 0.22 35.23
N PRO A 8 -1.02 -0.22 34.68
CA PRO A 8 -0.60 0.14 33.34
C PRO A 8 -1.57 -0.44 32.31
N SER A 9 -2.12 0.43 31.46
CA SER A 9 -3.02 0.03 30.38
C SER A 9 -2.27 -0.80 29.32
N PRO A 10 -2.77 -1.98 28.89
CA PRO A 10 -2.07 -2.84 27.96
C PRO A 10 -2.03 -2.21 26.56
N ARG A 11 -0.81 -1.87 26.11
CA ARG A 11 -0.53 -1.29 24.78
C ARG A 11 -0.45 -2.40 23.72
N GLY A 12 -1.60 -2.96 23.35
CA GLY A 12 -1.71 -3.87 22.20
C GLY A 12 -1.94 -3.10 20.89
N ALA A 13 -0.89 -2.93 20.08
CA ALA A 13 -0.99 -2.34 18.74
C ALA A 13 -1.52 -3.35 17.70
N GLN A 14 -2.76 -3.82 17.86
CA GLN A 14 -3.46 -4.50 16.77
C GLN A 14 -4.01 -3.48 15.78
N CYS A 15 -3.65 -3.62 14.50
CA CYS A 15 -4.22 -2.85 13.39
C CYS A 15 -5.69 -3.21 13.07
N GLY A 16 -6.35 -4.00 13.92
CA GLY A 16 -7.81 -4.23 13.89
C GLY A 16 -8.49 -3.29 14.88
N GLY A 17 -8.72 -2.05 14.48
CA GLY A 17 -9.17 -0.99 15.39
C GLY A 17 -10.66 -1.06 15.73
N ARG A 18 -11.00 -0.76 17.00
CA ARG A 18 -12.28 -0.13 17.34
C ARG A 18 -12.60 0.96 16.32
N VAL A 19 -13.86 1.10 15.93
CA VAL A 19 -14.36 2.20 15.09
C VAL A 19 -13.83 3.51 15.68
N ARG A 20 -12.82 4.10 15.03
CA ARG A 20 -12.27 5.37 15.48
C ARG A 20 -13.24 6.45 15.05
N SER A 21 -13.61 7.33 15.98
CA SER A 21 -14.32 8.56 15.62
C SER A 21 -13.52 9.29 14.55
N LEU A 22 -14.21 9.83 13.56
CA LEU A 22 -13.57 10.69 12.56
C LEU A 22 -13.33 12.07 13.17
N PRO A 23 -12.27 12.77 12.76
CA PRO A 23 -12.05 14.12 13.24
C PRO A 23 -13.24 15.00 12.86
N SER A 24 -13.71 15.79 13.82
CA SER A 24 -14.81 16.73 13.66
C SER A 24 -14.39 18.00 12.90
N SER A 25 -13.07 18.27 12.83
CA SER A 25 -12.48 19.44 12.19
C SER A 25 -11.07 19.14 11.66
N GLU A 26 -10.58 19.98 10.75
CA GLU A 26 -9.21 19.92 10.22
C GLU A 26 -8.18 20.04 11.36
N ALA A 27 -8.39 20.94 12.33
CA ALA A 27 -7.49 21.11 13.47
C ALA A 27 -7.37 19.84 14.34
N GLU A 28 -8.48 19.12 14.54
CA GLU A 28 -8.45 17.83 15.23
C GLU A 28 -7.70 16.76 14.40
N GLY A 29 -7.92 16.74 13.08
CA GLY A 29 -7.17 15.90 12.15
C GLY A 29 -5.66 16.13 12.26
N LYS A 30 -5.22 17.38 12.18
CA LYS A 30 -3.81 17.78 12.32
C LYS A 30 -3.21 17.30 13.63
N ARG A 31 -3.89 17.53 14.77
CA ARG A 31 -3.41 17.07 16.09
C ARG A 31 -3.24 15.55 16.15
N ARG A 32 -4.20 14.79 15.61
CA ARG A 32 -4.14 13.32 15.62
C ARG A 32 -3.02 12.77 14.76
N VAL A 33 -2.82 13.35 13.58
CA VAL A 33 -1.71 13.00 12.69
C VAL A 33 -0.38 13.37 13.32
N ALA A 34 -0.24 14.56 13.92
CA ALA A 34 0.98 14.99 14.59
C ALA A 34 1.35 14.05 15.75
N ALA A 35 0.37 13.64 16.56
CA ALA A 35 0.59 12.66 17.62
C ALA A 35 0.99 11.28 17.06
N ALA A 36 0.49 10.88 15.90
CA ALA A 36 0.91 9.65 15.23
C ALA A 36 2.34 9.76 14.67
N LEU A 37 2.68 10.89 14.05
CA LEU A 37 4.01 11.18 13.54
C LEU A 37 5.06 11.14 14.66
N GLY A 38 4.76 11.73 15.83
CA GLY A 38 5.64 11.66 17.00
C GLY A 38 5.94 10.22 17.43
N ARG A 39 4.91 9.37 17.53
CA ARG A 39 5.10 7.95 17.85
C ARG A 39 5.92 7.21 16.78
N VAL A 40 5.70 7.50 15.50
CA VAL A 40 6.47 6.88 14.42
C VAL A 40 7.93 7.32 14.48
N ALA A 41 8.22 8.58 14.81
CA ALA A 41 9.59 9.04 14.99
C ALA A 41 10.31 8.40 16.19
N ASP A 42 9.56 7.95 17.20
CA ASP A 42 10.09 7.17 18.32
C ASP A 42 10.27 5.68 17.95
N ASP A 43 9.36 5.12 17.15
CA ASP A 43 9.44 3.74 16.65
C ASP A 43 10.62 3.53 15.67
N TYR A 44 11.06 4.60 15.00
CA TYR A 44 12.10 4.59 13.96
C TYR A 44 13.12 5.75 14.13
N PRO A 45 13.94 5.72 15.19
CA PRO A 45 14.83 6.80 15.56
C PRO A 45 15.93 7.10 14.52
N GLU A 46 16.28 6.13 13.68
CA GLU A 46 17.26 6.28 12.60
C GLU A 46 16.78 7.21 11.46
N PHE A 47 15.48 7.53 11.41
CA PHE A 47 14.92 8.46 10.44
C PHE A 47 14.67 9.84 11.08
N GLU A 48 15.76 10.55 11.39
CA GLU A 48 15.72 11.88 12.03
C GLU A 48 14.80 12.88 11.30
N LYS A 49 14.68 12.74 9.98
CA LYS A 49 13.80 13.58 9.14
C LYS A 49 12.34 13.57 9.63
N LEU A 50 11.86 12.47 10.20
CA LEU A 50 10.49 12.36 10.71
C LEU A 50 10.21 13.37 11.82
N ARG A 51 11.20 13.67 12.67
CA ARG A 51 11.06 14.64 13.78
C ARG A 51 10.96 16.09 13.29
N ARG A 52 11.41 16.36 12.07
CA ARG A 52 11.40 17.71 11.46
C ARG A 52 10.09 18.02 10.72
N LEU A 53 9.28 16.99 10.46
CA LEU A 53 8.05 17.15 9.70
C LEU A 53 6.97 17.85 10.54
N THR A 54 6.39 18.90 9.98
CA THR A 54 5.22 19.58 10.54
C THR A 54 3.98 19.16 9.76
N VAL A 55 2.88 18.85 10.46
CA VAL A 55 1.60 18.53 9.80
C VAL A 55 0.93 19.84 9.40
N GLU A 56 0.86 20.10 8.10
CA GLU A 56 0.29 21.34 7.55
C GLU A 56 -1.20 21.21 7.24
N PHE A 57 -1.60 20.03 6.75
CA PHE A 57 -2.98 19.75 6.39
C PHE A 57 -3.34 18.30 6.70
N ALA A 58 -4.59 18.08 7.12
CA ALA A 58 -5.11 16.74 7.34
C ALA A 58 -6.63 16.71 7.12
N SER A 59 -7.05 15.98 6.09
CA SER A 59 -8.44 15.63 5.79
C SER A 59 -8.67 14.13 6.00
N LEU A 60 -9.82 13.62 5.56
CA LEU A 60 -10.11 12.19 5.53
C LEU A 60 -9.26 11.43 4.51
N ASP A 61 -8.83 12.10 3.44
CA ASP A 61 -8.22 11.45 2.29
C ASP A 61 -6.76 11.88 2.06
N LEU A 62 -6.40 13.11 2.43
CA LEU A 62 -5.09 13.69 2.20
C LEU A 62 -4.48 14.20 3.51
N VAL A 63 -3.19 13.95 3.68
CA VAL A 63 -2.37 14.56 4.72
C VAL A 63 -1.15 15.18 4.06
N CYS A 64 -0.82 16.43 4.41
CA CYS A 64 0.39 17.09 3.93
C CYS A 64 1.31 17.42 5.11
N PHE A 65 2.58 17.07 4.95
CA PHE A 65 3.66 17.38 5.88
C PHE A 65 4.65 18.35 5.23
N ALA A 66 5.20 19.29 5.98
CA ALA A 66 6.28 20.15 5.52
C ALA A 66 7.57 19.88 6.29
N ASP A 67 8.69 19.79 5.57
CA ASP A 67 10.03 20.02 6.13
C ASP A 67 10.45 21.43 5.73
N HIS A 68 10.27 22.40 6.64
CA HIS A 68 10.59 23.81 6.34
C HIS A 68 12.08 24.06 6.18
N SER A 69 12.94 23.23 6.78
CA SER A 69 14.39 23.39 6.66
C SER A 69 14.86 22.98 5.26
N ALA A 70 14.27 21.92 4.70
CA ALA A 70 14.58 21.46 3.34
C ALA A 70 13.69 22.08 2.26
N GLN A 71 12.70 22.90 2.63
CA GLN A 71 11.65 23.40 1.74
C GLN A 71 10.97 22.27 0.94
N CYS A 72 10.59 21.20 1.62
CA CYS A 72 9.89 20.06 1.02
C CYS A 72 8.47 19.93 1.55
N LEU A 73 7.53 19.56 0.66
CA LEU A 73 6.16 19.23 0.97
C LEU A 73 5.90 17.75 0.63
N PHE A 74 5.41 16.97 1.60
CA PHE A 74 5.12 15.54 1.43
C PHE A 74 3.61 15.32 1.57
N SER A 75 2.98 14.78 0.53
CA SER A 75 1.55 14.52 0.47
C SER A 75 1.27 13.02 0.54
N ALA A 76 0.50 12.56 1.52
CA ALA A 76 0.13 11.17 1.68
C ALA A 76 -1.39 10.99 1.52
N VAL A 77 -1.78 10.06 0.64
CA VAL A 77 -3.19 9.77 0.36
C VAL A 77 -3.62 8.44 0.97
N ARG A 78 -4.75 8.45 1.67
CA ARG A 78 -5.32 7.29 2.35
C ARG A 78 -5.82 6.23 1.35
N GLY A 79 -5.50 4.96 1.61
CA GLY A 79 -6.11 3.80 0.95
C GLY A 79 -7.56 3.53 1.36
N THR A 80 -8.05 2.31 1.13
CA THR A 80 -9.38 1.87 1.58
C THR A 80 -9.45 1.77 3.10
N ASP A 81 -10.54 2.24 3.71
CA ASP A 81 -10.78 2.08 5.14
C ASP A 81 -11.15 0.63 5.47
N ARG A 82 -10.24 -0.09 6.14
CA ARG A 82 -10.49 -1.47 6.57
C ARG A 82 -11.50 -1.58 7.73
N SER A 83 -11.84 -0.47 8.38
CA SER A 83 -12.78 -0.45 9.52
C SER A 83 -14.25 -0.27 9.12
N PHE A 84 -14.55 -0.27 7.82
CA PHE A 84 -15.91 -0.10 7.30
C PHE A 84 -16.62 1.15 7.83
N ASN A 85 -15.87 2.25 7.96
CA ASN A 85 -16.43 3.49 8.49
C ASN A 85 -17.49 4.04 7.52
N PRO A 86 -18.72 4.31 8.00
CA PRO A 86 -19.84 4.70 7.13
C PRO A 86 -19.59 6.01 6.36
N ARG A 87 -18.65 6.87 6.78
CA ARG A 87 -18.34 8.10 6.04
C ARG A 87 -17.30 7.90 4.92
N THR A 88 -16.43 6.90 5.03
CA THR A 88 -15.35 6.66 4.04
C THR A 88 -15.68 5.51 3.10
N THR A 89 -16.33 4.46 3.61
CA THR A 89 -16.62 3.23 2.85
C THR A 89 -17.42 3.47 1.56
N PRO A 90 -18.48 4.29 1.52
CA PRO A 90 -19.20 4.53 0.26
C PRO A 90 -18.30 5.14 -0.83
N ASN A 91 -17.43 6.08 -0.45
CA ASN A 91 -16.50 6.74 -1.39
C ASN A 91 -15.37 5.79 -1.82
N ASP A 92 -14.90 4.93 -0.91
CA ASP A 92 -13.89 3.92 -1.21
C ASP A 92 -14.45 2.87 -2.18
N MET A 93 -15.66 2.36 -1.94
CA MET A 93 -16.33 1.41 -2.83
C MET A 93 -16.55 2.00 -4.21
N ARG A 94 -17.08 3.23 -4.30
CA ARG A 94 -17.28 3.92 -5.58
C ARG A 94 -15.96 4.04 -6.34
N SER A 95 -14.89 4.42 -5.67
CA SER A 95 -13.57 4.57 -6.29
C SER A 95 -12.98 3.24 -6.75
N ASN A 96 -13.13 2.18 -5.96
CA ASN A 96 -12.68 0.85 -6.35
C ASN A 96 -13.44 0.31 -7.57
N VAL A 97 -14.77 0.47 -7.61
CA VAL A 97 -15.58 0.10 -8.78
C VAL A 97 -15.13 0.90 -10.01
N SER A 98 -14.92 2.21 -9.88
CA SER A 98 -14.39 3.03 -10.98
C SER A 98 -13.04 2.51 -11.48
N ILE A 99 -12.09 2.18 -10.60
CA ILE A 99 -10.79 1.62 -10.97
C ILE A 99 -10.97 0.28 -11.69
N ILE A 100 -11.78 -0.62 -11.15
CA ILE A 100 -12.05 -1.93 -11.77
C ILE A 100 -12.52 -1.75 -13.22
N LEU A 101 -13.45 -0.81 -13.45
CA LEU A 101 -14.00 -0.47 -14.75
C LEU A 101 -13.05 0.35 -15.65
N GLY A 102 -11.84 0.65 -15.19
CA GLY A 102 -10.84 1.40 -15.96
C GLY A 102 -10.98 2.92 -15.87
N TYR A 103 -11.83 3.45 -15.00
CA TYR A 103 -11.94 4.88 -14.77
C TYR A 103 -11.02 5.36 -13.64
N GLY A 104 -10.79 6.68 -13.57
CA GLY A 104 -10.09 7.27 -12.44
C GLY A 104 -10.94 7.23 -11.16
N PRO A 105 -10.32 7.14 -9.97
CA PRO A 105 -11.06 7.17 -8.72
C PRO A 105 -11.65 8.57 -8.49
N PRO A 106 -12.96 8.74 -8.23
CA PRO A 106 -13.57 10.05 -7.98
C PRO A 106 -12.94 10.79 -6.78
N ARG A 107 -12.32 10.08 -5.84
CA ARG A 107 -11.54 10.67 -4.74
C ARG A 107 -10.35 11.52 -5.21
N ALA A 108 -9.83 11.30 -6.43
CA ALA A 108 -8.77 12.11 -7.01
C ALA A 108 -9.16 13.57 -7.18
N ASP A 109 -10.42 13.88 -7.50
CA ASP A 109 -10.84 15.28 -7.66
C ASP A 109 -10.82 16.03 -6.32
N THR A 110 -11.22 15.37 -5.24
CA THR A 110 -11.16 15.94 -3.89
C THR A 110 -9.71 16.10 -3.44
N ALA A 111 -8.89 15.06 -3.57
CA ALA A 111 -7.47 15.11 -3.23
C ALA A 111 -6.73 16.20 -4.02
N LEU A 112 -7.06 16.37 -5.31
CA LEU A 112 -6.51 17.42 -6.17
C LEU A 112 -6.84 18.82 -5.67
N ARG A 113 -8.11 19.10 -5.33
CA ARG A 113 -8.52 20.41 -4.80
C ARG A 113 -7.81 20.72 -3.48
N GLU A 114 -7.74 19.74 -2.58
CA GLU A 114 -7.07 19.89 -1.29
C GLU A 114 -5.56 20.10 -1.48
N TYR A 115 -4.92 19.29 -2.33
CA TYR A 115 -3.50 19.42 -2.66
C TYR A 115 -3.18 20.80 -3.23
N ARG A 116 -3.93 21.28 -4.22
CA ARG A 116 -3.72 22.62 -4.81
C ARG A 116 -3.80 23.72 -3.76
N ARG A 117 -4.85 23.70 -2.93
CA ARG A 117 -5.04 24.65 -1.83
C ARG A 117 -3.84 24.69 -0.88
N VAL A 118 -3.33 23.52 -0.48
CA VAL A 118 -2.15 23.45 0.39
C VAL A 118 -0.92 23.95 -0.36
N ARG A 119 -0.69 23.46 -1.58
CA ARG A 119 0.48 23.75 -2.40
C ARG A 119 0.65 25.25 -2.69
N GLU A 120 -0.44 25.98 -2.88
CA GLU A 120 -0.46 27.45 -3.04
C GLU A 120 0.13 28.20 -1.84
N SER A 121 0.07 27.62 -0.63
CA SER A 121 0.65 28.21 0.59
C SER A 121 2.14 27.93 0.75
N PHE A 122 2.75 27.09 -0.11
CA PHE A 122 4.16 26.70 -0.03
C PHE A 122 4.91 26.98 -1.35
N PRO A 123 4.84 28.19 -1.93
CA PRO A 123 5.51 28.48 -3.19
C PRO A 123 7.02 28.17 -3.07
N GLY A 124 7.59 27.55 -4.10
CA GLY A 124 9.01 27.18 -4.14
C GLY A 124 9.38 25.87 -3.44
N TYR A 125 8.50 25.28 -2.62
CA TYR A 125 8.81 23.98 -2.01
C TYR A 125 8.86 22.87 -3.07
N VAL A 126 9.74 21.89 -2.88
CA VAL A 126 9.74 20.65 -3.69
C VAL A 126 8.64 19.72 -3.17
N SER A 127 7.79 19.21 -4.07
CA SER A 127 6.61 18.42 -3.68
C SER A 127 6.79 16.94 -3.96
N TYR A 128 6.49 16.11 -2.98
CA TYR A 128 6.50 14.65 -3.06
C TYR A 128 5.13 14.10 -2.71
N GLY A 129 4.74 12.99 -3.34
CA GLY A 129 3.46 12.33 -3.09
C GLY A 129 3.63 10.85 -2.76
N CYS A 130 2.77 10.29 -1.92
CA CYS A 130 2.71 8.85 -1.74
C CYS A 130 1.30 8.34 -1.46
N GLY A 131 1.10 7.04 -1.70
CA GLY A 131 -0.18 6.40 -1.43
C GLY A 131 -0.08 4.87 -1.48
N HIS A 132 -0.91 4.21 -0.67
CA HIS A 132 -1.02 2.75 -0.63
C HIS A 132 -2.37 2.29 -1.16
N SER A 133 -2.42 1.18 -1.91
CA SER A 133 -3.67 0.60 -2.42
C SER A 133 -4.46 1.61 -3.25
N LEU A 134 -5.73 1.87 -2.91
CA LEU A 134 -6.56 2.93 -3.49
C LEU A 134 -5.89 4.32 -3.40
N GLY A 135 -5.15 4.60 -2.32
CA GLY A 135 -4.45 5.87 -2.16
C GLY A 135 -3.35 6.07 -3.20
N GLY A 136 -2.70 4.97 -3.61
CA GLY A 136 -1.73 4.97 -4.71
C GLY A 136 -2.37 5.37 -6.04
N ALA A 137 -3.57 4.87 -6.33
CA ALA A 137 -4.30 5.25 -7.54
C ALA A 137 -4.73 6.72 -7.48
N VAL A 138 -5.20 7.18 -6.33
CA VAL A 138 -5.64 8.57 -6.13
C VAL A 138 -4.47 9.55 -6.28
N ILE A 139 -3.30 9.29 -5.67
CA ILE A 139 -2.14 10.18 -5.81
C ILE A 139 -1.59 10.19 -7.23
N LEU A 140 -1.62 9.05 -7.93
CA LEU A 140 -1.21 8.95 -9.32
C LEU A 140 -2.10 9.80 -10.24
N HIS A 141 -3.42 9.72 -10.08
CA HIS A 141 -4.35 10.58 -10.81
C HIS A 141 -4.21 12.06 -10.44
N THR A 142 -3.94 12.36 -9.17
CA THR A 142 -3.67 13.72 -8.70
C THR A 142 -2.41 14.29 -9.36
N ALA A 143 -1.31 13.53 -9.37
CA ALA A 143 -0.06 13.91 -10.01
C ALA A 143 -0.27 14.18 -11.50
N LYS A 144 -0.98 13.28 -12.21
CA LYS A 144 -1.27 13.48 -13.62
C LYS A 144 -2.04 14.78 -13.90
N ALA A 145 -2.95 15.16 -13.02
CA ALA A 145 -3.76 16.38 -13.16
C ALA A 145 -3.01 17.69 -12.84
N VAL A 146 -1.80 17.62 -12.28
CA VAL A 146 -0.94 18.79 -12.01
C VAL A 146 0.39 18.76 -12.75
N GLU A 147 0.62 17.73 -13.55
CA GLU A 147 1.88 17.46 -14.26
C GLU A 147 2.37 18.67 -15.05
N ASP A 148 1.48 19.30 -15.81
CA ASP A 148 1.81 20.42 -16.69
C ASP A 148 1.67 21.80 -16.01
N LEU A 149 1.28 21.83 -14.73
CA LEU A 149 1.07 23.05 -13.97
C LEU A 149 2.35 23.41 -13.21
N GLN A 150 3.11 24.37 -13.74
CA GLN A 150 4.33 24.86 -13.10
C GLN A 150 4.04 25.29 -11.65
N GLY A 151 4.89 24.85 -10.73
CA GLY A 151 4.74 25.11 -9.30
C GLY A 151 3.79 24.15 -8.59
N LEU A 152 2.91 23.42 -9.28
CA LEU A 152 2.02 22.43 -8.66
C LEU A 152 2.47 20.98 -8.89
N ALA A 153 3.23 20.70 -9.94
CA ALA A 153 3.74 19.36 -10.23
C ALA A 153 4.52 18.75 -9.05
N PHE A 154 4.42 17.43 -8.91
CA PHE A 154 5.27 16.69 -7.99
C PHE A 154 6.64 16.49 -8.64
N GLU A 155 7.69 16.48 -7.82
CA GLU A 155 9.01 16.02 -8.25
C GLU A 155 8.99 14.49 -8.40
N ARG A 156 8.41 13.82 -7.41
CA ARG A 156 8.30 12.36 -7.35
C ARG A 156 7.05 11.92 -6.61
N ILE A 157 6.50 10.80 -7.05
CA ILE A 157 5.49 10.06 -6.30
C ILE A 157 5.88 8.60 -6.07
N ASP A 158 5.53 8.09 -4.91
CA ASP A 158 5.79 6.72 -4.45
C ASP A 158 4.46 6.01 -4.18
N VAL A 159 4.16 4.99 -4.97
CA VAL A 159 2.88 4.29 -4.88
C VAL A 159 3.12 2.83 -4.47
N PHE A 160 2.44 2.37 -3.41
CA PHE A 160 2.68 1.07 -2.76
C PHE A 160 1.49 0.14 -2.94
N ASN A 161 1.71 -1.06 -3.51
CA ASN A 161 0.66 -2.05 -3.78
C ASN A 161 -0.58 -1.39 -4.42
N THR A 162 -0.34 -0.54 -5.41
CA THR A 162 -1.39 0.33 -5.96
C THR A 162 -2.44 -0.47 -6.69
N ALA A 163 -3.71 -0.16 -6.41
CA ALA A 163 -4.82 -0.76 -7.13
C ALA A 163 -4.79 -0.29 -8.59
N THR A 164 -4.76 -1.23 -9.52
CA THR A 164 -4.82 -0.93 -10.96
C THR A 164 -5.96 -1.65 -11.65
N SER A 165 -6.47 -1.06 -12.72
CA SER A 165 -7.54 -1.67 -13.50
C SER A 165 -6.98 -2.84 -14.32
N PRO A 166 -7.60 -4.03 -14.27
CA PRO A 166 -7.24 -5.10 -15.21
C PRO A 166 -7.66 -4.80 -16.65
N LEU A 167 -8.55 -3.82 -16.87
CA LEU A 167 -9.06 -3.44 -18.18
C LEU A 167 -8.20 -2.39 -18.89
N LYS A 168 -7.27 -1.76 -18.18
CA LYS A 168 -6.34 -0.79 -18.78
C LYS A 168 -5.02 -1.46 -19.11
N SER A 169 -4.58 -1.31 -20.34
CA SER A 169 -3.28 -1.80 -20.81
C SER A 169 -2.14 -0.83 -20.56
N SER A 170 -2.42 0.45 -20.31
CA SER A 170 -1.40 1.47 -20.07
C SER A 170 -1.84 2.51 -19.06
N PHE A 171 -0.86 3.10 -18.38
CA PHE A 171 -1.04 4.33 -17.65
C PHE A 171 -0.76 5.52 -18.56
N THR A 172 -1.41 6.66 -18.28
CA THR A 172 -0.99 7.90 -18.92
C THR A 172 0.39 8.27 -18.37
N PRO A 173 1.43 8.35 -19.21
CA PRO A 173 2.78 8.60 -18.73
C PRO A 173 2.88 9.95 -18.03
N LEU A 174 3.72 9.98 -16.99
CA LEU A 174 4.20 11.18 -16.33
C LEU A 174 5.56 11.52 -16.97
N SER A 175 5.74 12.78 -17.36
CA SER A 175 6.92 13.27 -18.09
C SER A 175 7.86 14.07 -17.20
N ARG A 176 7.31 14.76 -16.19
CA ARG A 176 7.98 15.61 -15.21
C ARG A 176 8.03 14.97 -13.84
N THR A 177 6.92 14.34 -13.40
CA THR A 177 6.86 13.65 -12.12
C THR A 177 7.51 12.29 -12.23
N THR A 178 8.54 12.03 -11.42
CA THR A 178 9.15 10.69 -11.34
C THR A 178 8.21 9.73 -10.59
N LEU A 179 7.83 8.62 -11.21
CA LEU A 179 6.97 7.60 -10.59
C LEU A 179 7.80 6.42 -10.08
N HIS A 180 7.69 6.14 -8.78
CA HIS A 180 8.19 4.91 -8.16
C HIS A 180 7.00 4.01 -7.79
N ALA A 181 6.88 2.86 -8.43
CA ALA A 181 5.83 1.89 -8.17
C ALA A 181 6.39 0.70 -7.37
N HIS A 182 5.96 0.57 -6.12
CA HIS A 182 6.39 -0.49 -5.22
C HIS A 182 5.30 -1.57 -5.13
N ARG A 183 5.68 -2.83 -5.34
CA ARG A 183 4.76 -3.98 -5.22
C ARG A 183 5.39 -5.12 -4.44
N VAL A 184 4.55 -5.88 -3.74
CA VAL A 184 4.93 -7.14 -3.09
C VAL A 184 4.57 -8.31 -4.01
N GLU A 185 5.43 -9.32 -4.09
CA GLU A 185 5.08 -10.55 -4.79
C GLU A 185 3.81 -11.21 -4.21
N GLY A 186 2.95 -11.71 -5.10
CA GLY A 186 1.67 -12.31 -4.72
C GLY A 186 0.56 -11.30 -4.37
N ASP A 187 0.82 -9.99 -4.36
CA ASP A 187 -0.25 -9.00 -4.22
C ASP A 187 -1.10 -8.91 -5.49
N TRP A 188 -2.31 -9.45 -5.43
CA TRP A 188 -3.24 -9.51 -6.56
C TRP A 188 -3.74 -8.12 -6.98
N ALA A 189 -3.86 -7.16 -6.05
CA ALA A 189 -4.42 -5.84 -6.32
C ALA A 189 -3.49 -4.99 -7.20
N SER A 190 -2.19 -5.23 -7.12
CA SER A 190 -1.15 -4.60 -7.93
C SER A 190 -0.67 -5.49 -9.08
N TRP A 191 -1.33 -6.63 -9.32
CA TRP A 191 -0.95 -7.57 -10.37
C TRP A 191 -0.93 -6.92 -11.75
N GLY A 192 -1.91 -6.06 -12.05
CA GLY A 192 -1.99 -5.34 -13.32
C GLY A 192 -0.77 -4.46 -13.64
N LEU A 193 -0.01 -4.01 -12.63
CA LEU A 193 1.21 -3.20 -12.86
C LEU A 193 2.30 -3.94 -13.64
N GLN A 194 2.35 -5.28 -13.62
CA GLN A 194 3.39 -6.03 -14.36
C GLN A 194 3.19 -5.98 -15.88
N HIS A 195 1.95 -5.75 -16.30
CA HIS A 195 1.56 -5.83 -17.70
C HIS A 195 1.30 -4.46 -18.31
N MET A 196 1.45 -3.40 -17.51
CA MET A 196 1.20 -2.04 -17.93
C MET A 196 2.48 -1.40 -18.47
N ASP A 197 2.35 -0.68 -19.58
CA ASP A 197 3.35 0.30 -19.96
C ASP A 197 3.26 1.48 -18.98
N LEU A 198 4.30 1.60 -18.14
CA LEU A 198 4.43 2.66 -17.15
C LEU A 198 5.37 3.78 -17.62
N GLY A 199 5.79 3.76 -18.89
CA GLY A 199 6.72 4.73 -19.45
C GLY A 199 8.02 4.81 -18.64
N ASN A 200 8.32 6.00 -18.11
CA ASN A 200 9.53 6.28 -17.34
C ASN A 200 9.44 5.86 -15.85
N ALA A 201 8.42 5.10 -15.45
CA ALA A 201 8.28 4.69 -14.06
C ALA A 201 9.35 3.67 -13.66
N GLN A 202 9.80 3.78 -12.40
CA GLN A 202 10.66 2.78 -11.77
C GLN A 202 9.79 1.79 -11.00
N VAL A 203 9.80 0.53 -11.43
CA VAL A 203 9.05 -0.55 -10.77
C VAL A 203 9.96 -1.30 -9.81
N HIS A 204 9.56 -1.36 -8.55
CA HIS A 204 10.26 -2.03 -7.46
C HIS A 204 9.43 -3.23 -7.00
N ILE A 205 9.95 -4.44 -7.20
CA ILE A 205 9.33 -5.68 -6.72
C ILE A 205 10.02 -6.10 -5.43
N HIS A 206 9.22 -6.31 -4.38
CA HIS A 206 9.68 -6.68 -3.05
C HIS A 206 9.20 -8.08 -2.71
N ASP A 207 10.06 -8.85 -2.06
CA ASP A 207 9.69 -10.15 -1.50
C ASP A 207 8.68 -9.97 -0.36
N ALA A 208 7.71 -10.89 -0.28
CA ALA A 208 6.78 -10.91 0.84
C ALA A 208 7.52 -11.34 2.12
N LYS A 209 7.47 -10.50 3.17
CA LYS A 209 8.02 -10.88 4.47
C LYS A 209 7.20 -12.03 5.05
N SER A 210 7.87 -13.11 5.42
CA SER A 210 7.25 -14.32 5.95
C SER A 210 6.44 -14.10 7.24
N THR A 211 6.76 -13.06 8.01
CA THR A 211 6.05 -12.68 9.24
C THR A 211 4.73 -11.94 9.00
N ILE A 212 4.43 -11.55 7.76
CA ILE A 212 3.23 -10.79 7.39
C ILE A 212 2.32 -11.65 6.53
N GLN A 213 1.12 -11.94 7.04
CA GLN A 213 0.17 -12.85 6.39
C GLN A 213 -0.50 -12.29 5.12
N ASP A 214 -0.59 -10.97 5.00
CA ASP A 214 -1.31 -10.27 3.92
C ASP A 214 -0.30 -9.60 2.97
N CYS A 215 -0.18 -10.10 1.73
CA CYS A 215 0.70 -9.52 0.70
C CYS A 215 0.34 -8.06 0.36
N HIS A 216 -0.92 -7.66 0.56
CA HIS A 216 -1.38 -6.30 0.29
C HIS A 216 -1.04 -5.31 1.44
N SER A 217 -0.38 -5.76 2.50
CA SER A 217 -0.03 -4.95 3.68
C SER A 217 1.14 -4.00 3.43
N LEU A 218 1.01 -2.74 3.85
CA LEU A 218 2.11 -1.76 3.80
C LEU A 218 3.32 -2.18 4.65
N LYS A 219 3.12 -3.06 5.64
CA LYS A 219 4.19 -3.53 6.55
C LYS A 219 5.35 -4.22 5.83
N HIS A 220 5.13 -4.73 4.62
CA HIS A 220 6.20 -5.30 3.79
C HIS A 220 7.27 -4.26 3.43
N PHE A 221 6.89 -2.99 3.28
CA PHE A 221 7.79 -1.90 2.87
C PHE A 221 8.40 -1.13 4.05
N LEU A 222 7.88 -1.33 5.27
CA LEU A 222 8.37 -0.62 6.45
C LEU A 222 9.65 -1.28 6.97
N PRO A 223 10.62 -0.51 7.50
CA PRO A 223 11.75 -1.08 8.23
C PRO A 223 11.27 -1.81 9.50
N SER A 224 12.15 -2.64 10.06
CA SER A 224 11.95 -3.20 11.39
C SER A 224 11.89 -2.06 12.41
N LYS A 225 11.01 -2.18 13.42
CA LYS A 225 10.91 -1.14 14.46
C LYS A 225 12.10 -1.25 15.40
N ALA A 226 12.57 -0.14 15.94
CA ALA A 226 13.63 -0.15 16.96
C ALA A 226 13.16 -0.79 18.26
N VAL A 227 11.87 -0.63 18.58
CA VAL A 227 11.22 -1.32 19.70
C VAL A 227 10.27 -2.35 19.10
N ASP A 228 10.71 -3.59 19.06
CA ASP A 228 9.78 -4.71 18.92
C ASP A 228 8.91 -4.70 20.17
N LEU A 229 7.68 -4.23 20.02
CA LEU A 229 6.65 -4.53 21.00
C LEU A 229 6.50 -6.04 20.95
N GLU A 230 7.19 -6.72 21.87
CA GLU A 230 6.96 -8.13 22.20
C GLU A 230 5.45 -8.36 22.06
N PRO A 231 5.03 -9.28 21.17
CA PRO A 231 3.63 -9.48 20.90
C PRO A 231 2.96 -9.71 22.25
N ALA A 232 2.09 -8.78 22.65
CA ALA A 232 1.44 -8.85 23.95
C ALA A 232 1.00 -10.29 24.15
N PRO A 233 1.42 -10.95 25.25
CA PRO A 233 1.25 -12.39 25.43
C PRO A 233 -0.17 -12.71 25.06
N SER A 234 -0.35 -13.55 24.04
CA SER A 234 -1.66 -13.92 23.55
C SER A 234 -2.44 -14.37 24.78
N ILE A 235 -3.40 -13.56 25.22
CA ILE A 235 -4.31 -13.97 26.27
C ILE A 235 -4.96 -15.21 25.67
N ASP A 236 -4.56 -16.36 26.18
CA ASP A 236 -4.99 -17.67 25.72
C ASP A 236 -6.47 -17.75 26.07
N ASN A 237 -7.31 -17.24 25.17
CA ASN A 237 -8.76 -17.32 25.22
C ASN A 237 -9.12 -18.79 24.93
N ARG A 238 -8.68 -19.70 25.80
CA ARG A 238 -9.31 -21.01 25.97
C ARG A 238 -10.67 -20.75 26.61
N VAL A 239 -11.58 -20.27 25.78
CA VAL A 239 -13.01 -20.45 26.00
C VAL A 239 -13.21 -21.95 26.14
N ALA A 240 -13.73 -22.36 27.30
CA ALA A 240 -14.07 -23.73 27.60
C ALA A 240 -14.80 -24.39 26.42
N GLU A 241 -14.28 -25.53 25.97
CA GLU A 241 -14.89 -26.35 24.92
C GLU A 241 -16.33 -26.73 25.31
N PRO A 242 -17.34 -26.50 24.45
CA PRO A 242 -18.57 -27.26 24.54
C PRO A 242 -18.32 -28.67 24.01
N ARG A 243 -18.77 -29.65 24.80
CA ARG A 243 -18.63 -31.09 24.58
C ARG A 243 -19.19 -31.54 23.22
N HIS A 244 -18.43 -32.42 22.58
CA HIS A 244 -18.81 -33.51 21.67
C HIS A 244 -20.16 -33.45 20.94
N CYS A 245 -20.10 -33.41 19.61
CA CYS A 245 -20.94 -34.25 18.77
C CYS A 245 -20.06 -34.97 17.73
N GLU A 246 -20.03 -36.30 17.82
CA GLU A 246 -19.50 -37.18 16.77
C GLU A 246 -20.36 -37.08 15.51
N VAL A 247 -19.72 -36.98 14.34
CA VAL A 247 -20.26 -37.53 13.09
C VAL A 247 -19.09 -38.15 12.32
N THR A 248 -19.36 -39.37 11.86
CA THR A 248 -18.49 -40.35 11.23
C THR A 248 -17.92 -39.98 9.85
N ALA A 249 -16.85 -40.70 9.51
CA ALA A 249 -16.05 -40.65 8.30
C ALA A 249 -16.80 -40.95 6.98
N SER A 250 -16.41 -40.26 5.91
CA SER A 250 -15.83 -40.85 4.67
C SER A 250 -15.83 -39.82 3.53
N GLY A 251 -14.75 -39.77 2.75
CA GLY A 251 -14.72 -39.07 1.47
C GLY A 251 -13.47 -38.23 1.22
N GLU A 252 -12.41 -38.87 0.71
CA GLU A 252 -11.33 -38.19 -0.01
C GLU A 252 -11.90 -37.34 -1.15
N LEU A 253 -11.55 -36.06 -1.19
CA LEU A 253 -11.77 -35.20 -2.35
C LEU A 253 -10.49 -34.41 -2.65
N SER A 254 -9.75 -34.95 -3.62
CA SER A 254 -8.72 -34.24 -4.38
C SER A 254 -9.34 -32.99 -5.03
N LEU A 255 -8.88 -31.81 -4.61
CA LEU A 255 -9.41 -30.53 -5.04
C LEU A 255 -8.37 -29.80 -5.91
N ARG A 256 -8.23 -30.24 -7.16
CA ARG A 256 -7.74 -29.35 -8.25
C ARG A 256 -8.85 -28.34 -8.54
N ARG A 257 -8.75 -27.13 -7.99
CA ARG A 257 -9.66 -26.03 -8.35
C ARG A 257 -9.22 -25.39 -9.65
N HIS A 258 -9.98 -25.67 -10.71
CA HIS A 258 -10.06 -24.83 -11.89
C HIS A 258 -10.75 -23.51 -11.47
N TRP A 259 -10.07 -22.38 -11.63
CA TRP A 259 -10.63 -21.06 -11.38
C TRP A 259 -11.49 -20.65 -12.57
N SER A 260 -12.81 -20.59 -12.39
CA SER A 260 -13.74 -20.07 -13.39
C SER A 260 -13.80 -18.54 -13.32
N HIS A 261 -14.04 -17.87 -14.46
CA HIS A 261 -14.14 -16.41 -14.60
C HIS A 261 -15.12 -15.72 -13.61
N GLN A 262 -16.11 -16.44 -13.07
CA GLN A 262 -17.05 -15.92 -12.05
C GLN A 262 -16.44 -15.81 -10.64
N SER A 263 -15.46 -16.65 -10.30
CA SER A 263 -14.75 -16.59 -9.01
C SER A 263 -13.84 -15.36 -8.89
N TRP A 264 -13.39 -14.83 -10.03
CA TRP A 264 -12.54 -13.64 -10.11
C TRP A 264 -13.30 -12.38 -9.69
N TRP A 265 -14.51 -12.15 -10.19
CA TRP A 265 -15.30 -10.94 -9.86
C TRP A 265 -15.72 -10.85 -8.39
N SER A 266 -16.05 -11.99 -7.78
CA SER A 266 -16.38 -12.05 -6.35
C SER A 266 -15.14 -11.85 -5.47
N GLY A 267 -13.98 -12.37 -5.88
CA GLY A 267 -12.69 -12.09 -5.24
C GLY A 267 -12.26 -10.62 -5.39
N LEU A 268 -12.46 -10.02 -6.57
CA LEU A 268 -12.16 -8.62 -6.87
C LEU A 268 -12.99 -7.67 -5.99
N LEU A 269 -14.31 -7.88 -5.94
CA LEU A 269 -15.21 -7.08 -5.09
C LEU A 269 -14.94 -7.32 -3.60
N GLY A 270 -14.74 -8.57 -3.18
CA GLY A 270 -14.43 -8.88 -1.78
C GLY A 270 -13.14 -8.22 -1.31
N SER A 271 -12.09 -8.26 -2.12
CA SER A 271 -10.77 -7.79 -1.73
C SER A 271 -10.63 -6.26 -1.86
N CYS A 272 -11.30 -5.62 -2.83
CA CYS A 272 -11.46 -4.17 -2.88
C CYS A 272 -12.25 -3.60 -1.69
N VAL A 273 -13.15 -4.40 -1.10
CA VAL A 273 -13.96 -4.02 0.06
C VAL A 273 -13.28 -4.45 1.37
N GLY A 274 -12.09 -5.04 1.34
CA GLY A 274 -11.40 -5.53 2.55
C GLY A 274 -12.06 -6.77 3.18
N LEU A 275 -12.98 -7.42 2.48
CA LEU A 275 -13.59 -8.71 2.84
C LEU A 275 -12.65 -9.86 2.44
N HIS A 276 -11.45 -9.91 3.02
CA HIS A 276 -10.68 -11.16 3.00
C HIS A 276 -11.15 -12.08 4.14
N ARG A 277 -11.88 -13.13 3.77
CA ARG A 277 -12.08 -14.30 4.64
C ARG A 277 -10.71 -14.93 4.84
N LYS A 278 -10.28 -15.16 6.10
CA LYS A 278 -9.00 -15.80 6.47
C LYS A 278 -8.81 -17.11 5.69
N GLY A 279 -8.11 -17.05 4.57
CA GLY A 279 -7.59 -18.22 3.85
C GLY A 279 -6.08 -18.13 3.87
N ARG A 280 -5.39 -19.21 4.24
CA ARG A 280 -3.94 -19.30 4.08
C ARG A 280 -3.60 -19.14 2.60
N CYS A 281 -2.85 -18.12 2.25
CA CYS A 281 -2.07 -18.12 1.00
C CYS A 281 -0.99 -19.19 1.15
N GLN A 282 -1.23 -20.36 0.57
CA GLN A 282 -0.14 -21.30 0.26
C GLN A 282 0.34 -20.95 -1.15
N THR A 283 1.59 -20.55 -1.26
CA THR A 283 2.32 -20.49 -2.53
C THR A 283 2.45 -21.92 -3.09
N PRO A 284 2.22 -22.15 -4.39
CA PRO A 284 2.53 -23.42 -5.00
C PRO A 284 4.06 -23.58 -5.07
N ALA A 285 4.55 -24.75 -4.61
CA ALA A 285 5.95 -25.12 -4.74
C ALA A 285 6.36 -25.18 -6.22
N ALA A 286 7.45 -24.49 -6.56
CA ALA A 286 8.05 -24.53 -7.88
C ALA A 286 8.54 -25.96 -8.19
N LEU A 287 7.97 -26.58 -9.22
CA LEU A 287 8.49 -27.80 -9.83
C LEU A 287 9.77 -27.45 -10.61
N SER A 288 10.91 -27.86 -10.09
CA SER A 288 12.20 -27.84 -10.78
C SER A 288 12.19 -28.85 -11.93
N SER A 289 12.07 -28.40 -13.18
CA SER A 289 12.42 -29.20 -14.34
C SER A 289 13.89 -28.97 -14.68
N GLN A 290 14.71 -29.99 -14.42
CA GLN A 290 16.04 -30.11 -15.01
C GLN A 290 15.89 -30.23 -16.54
N SER A 291 16.50 -29.32 -17.28
CA SER A 291 16.76 -29.48 -18.71
C SER A 291 18.26 -29.32 -18.95
N SER A 292 18.94 -30.44 -19.01
CA SER A 292 20.31 -30.56 -19.51
C SER A 292 20.28 -30.58 -21.04
N ARG A 293 20.90 -29.58 -21.68
CA ARG A 293 21.41 -29.72 -23.05
C ARG A 293 22.81 -29.11 -23.20
N PRO A 294 23.67 -29.73 -24.02
CA PRO A 294 25.11 -29.53 -23.99
C PRO A 294 25.57 -28.33 -24.83
N GLN A 295 26.71 -27.76 -24.45
CA GLN A 295 27.50 -26.86 -25.29
C GLN A 295 28.21 -27.62 -26.42
N PRO A 296 28.31 -27.06 -27.63
CA PRO A 296 29.36 -27.44 -28.57
C PRO A 296 30.61 -26.58 -28.37
N LEU A 297 31.73 -27.29 -28.29
CA LEU A 297 33.10 -26.80 -28.27
C LEU A 297 33.53 -26.21 -29.62
N LEU A 298 34.51 -25.32 -29.50
CA LEU A 298 35.21 -24.53 -30.51
C LEU A 298 35.92 -25.33 -31.61
N SER A 299 35.91 -24.76 -32.81
CA SER A 299 37.01 -24.70 -33.79
C SER A 299 36.58 -23.65 -34.82
N GLY A 300 37.27 -22.57 -35.15
CA GLY A 300 38.70 -22.37 -35.37
C GLY A 300 38.82 -21.76 -36.77
N GLU A 301 39.53 -20.63 -36.91
CA GLU A 301 40.41 -20.26 -38.04
C GLU A 301 40.56 -18.75 -38.19
N LYS A 302 41.83 -18.37 -38.31
CA LYS A 302 42.34 -17.05 -38.68
C LYS A 302 42.09 -16.82 -40.17
N ALA A 303 41.88 -15.57 -40.56
CA ALA A 303 42.40 -15.06 -41.82
C ALA A 303 42.68 -13.56 -41.71
N GLU A 304 43.94 -13.22 -41.92
CA GLU A 304 44.47 -11.88 -42.20
C GLU A 304 43.99 -11.35 -43.56
N GLY A 305 43.98 -10.02 -43.68
CA GLY A 305 43.83 -9.27 -44.93
C GLY A 305 43.01 -8.01 -44.68
N GLY A 306 43.51 -6.77 -44.73
CA GLY A 306 44.65 -6.25 -45.46
C GLY A 306 44.16 -5.32 -46.57
N ARG A 307 44.34 -4.01 -46.34
CA ARG A 307 44.60 -2.90 -47.30
C ARG A 307 43.47 -2.01 -47.85
N VAL A 308 43.86 -0.72 -47.81
CA VAL A 308 43.44 0.56 -48.41
C VAL A 308 42.18 1.20 -47.86
#